data_AF-A0AAV0Q920-F1
#
_entry.id   AF-A0AAV0Q920-F1
#
_cell.length_a   1.000
_cell.length_b   1.000
_cell.length_c   1.000
_cell.angle_alpha   90.00
_cell.angle_beta   90.00
_cell.angle_gamma   90.00
#
_symmetry.space_group_name_H-M   'P 1'
#
loop_
_entity.id
_entity.type
_entity.pdbx_description
1 polymer ?
#
loop_
_entity_poly.entity_id
_entity_poly.type
_entity_poly.pdbx_seq_one_letter_code
_entity_poly.pdbx_strand_id
1 'polypeptide(L)'
;MKYVVVTGGGMSGLGKGVTSSSVGVLLQACGLRVTCIKIDPYLNIDAGTMSPFEHGEVFVLQDGGEADLDLGNYERFLDVTLTSDNNITTGKINRTVMEKERRGAYLGKTVQVVPHVTDEIQDWIQHGKEGPPDVCVIELGGTVGDIESCPFVEALAELSYRVGDFCLIHVSHVPVLSAVGEQKTKPTQHSVRTLRSLGLAPNILACRSNSPLEGYAREKLARSCHVSSGSVLSLHDVGKNVWRVPILLRDQKAHEAVLRVLNLDVKEPDLKEWTARAELFDALVEPVRIALVGKYMGLTRINKDAYFSVEKALLHASVALRKKLAVDWVPAEDLEDNPNAYKAAWNKLKGADGILVPGGFGDRGVEGKILAAKHARENRIPYLGICLGMQVAVIEFARSVLLDMQDANSTEFDAETKNPCVVFMPEGSRTHVGGTMRLGSRRTYFHHNDHHDGNVSYVDERHRHRYEVNPEMVARFEEAGLWFSGRDESGERMEIVELGEHPFYVGVQFHPEFKSRPGKPSPVFTGKTQILIN
;
A
#
# COMPACT_ATOMS: atom_id res chain seq x y z
N MET A 1 19.93 7.21 -17.01
CA MET A 1 18.71 7.22 -16.18
C MET A 1 18.34 8.68 -15.93
N LYS A 2 17.12 9.11 -16.23
CA LYS A 2 16.61 10.46 -15.94
C LYS A 2 15.86 10.46 -14.60
N TYR A 3 15.71 11.63 -13.97
CA TYR A 3 15.05 11.77 -12.67
C TYR A 3 13.86 12.73 -12.75
N VAL A 4 12.72 12.28 -12.22
CA VAL A 4 11.57 13.15 -11.95
C VAL A 4 11.36 13.20 -10.45
N VAL A 5 11.66 14.33 -9.84
CA VAL A 5 11.55 14.50 -8.39
C VAL A 5 10.26 15.23 -8.05
N VAL A 6 9.48 14.67 -7.13
CA VAL A 6 8.22 15.23 -6.63
C VAL A 6 8.42 15.64 -5.19
N THR A 7 8.26 16.94 -4.92
CA THR A 7 8.34 17.53 -3.58
C THR A 7 7.00 18.13 -3.19
N GLY A 8 6.75 18.30 -1.89
CA GLY A 8 5.55 18.99 -1.40
C GLY A 8 5.91 20.17 -0.53
N GLY A 9 5.05 21.19 -0.51
CA GLY A 9 5.27 22.35 0.34
C GLY A 9 3.98 22.96 0.90
N GLY A 10 4.12 23.62 2.04
CA GLY A 10 3.03 24.23 2.81
C GLY A 10 2.31 23.26 3.75
N MET A 11 1.86 22.10 3.27
CA MET A 11 1.10 21.13 4.08
C MET A 11 1.42 19.68 3.65
N SER A 12 1.30 18.73 4.58
CA SER A 12 1.30 17.29 4.28
C SER A 12 -0.06 16.84 3.69
N GLY A 13 -0.12 15.63 3.14
CA GLY A 13 -1.38 15.05 2.64
C GLY A 13 -1.93 15.65 1.33
N LEU A 14 -1.15 16.42 0.58
CA LEU A 14 -1.60 17.05 -0.69
C LEU A 14 -1.73 16.09 -1.88
N GLY A 15 -1.39 14.81 -1.71
CA GLY A 15 -1.43 13.81 -2.77
C GLY A 15 -0.15 13.72 -3.60
N LYS A 16 1.02 13.83 -2.97
CA LYS A 16 2.33 13.57 -3.61
C LYS A 16 2.38 12.15 -4.20
N GLY A 17 2.09 11.12 -3.40
CA GLY A 17 1.96 9.71 -3.83
C GLY A 17 1.17 9.54 -5.13
N VAL A 18 -0.04 10.10 -5.17
CA VAL A 18 -0.91 10.03 -6.36
C VAL A 18 -0.35 10.81 -7.54
N THR A 19 0.27 11.96 -7.30
CA THR A 19 0.91 12.78 -8.35
C THR A 19 2.10 12.04 -8.95
N SER A 20 3.03 11.54 -8.13
CA SER A 20 4.20 10.75 -8.53
C SER A 20 3.78 9.52 -9.32
N SER A 21 2.81 8.75 -8.80
CA SER A 21 2.25 7.57 -9.46
C SER A 21 1.64 7.91 -10.82
N SER A 22 0.87 9.00 -10.90
CA SER A 22 0.18 9.40 -12.13
C SER A 22 1.15 9.89 -13.20
N VAL A 23 2.20 10.62 -12.82
CA VAL A 23 3.29 10.99 -13.74
C VAL A 23 3.99 9.73 -14.25
N GLY A 24 4.26 8.76 -13.38
CA GLY A 24 4.83 7.47 -13.80
C GLY A 24 3.95 6.74 -14.82
N VAL A 25 2.62 6.71 -14.63
CA VAL A 25 1.67 6.10 -15.59
C VAL A 25 1.77 6.78 -16.96
N LEU A 26 1.84 8.11 -16.99
CA LEU A 26 1.99 8.84 -18.25
C LEU A 26 3.30 8.48 -18.96
N LEU A 27 4.40 8.42 -18.22
CA LEU A 27 5.71 8.09 -18.78
C LEU A 27 5.77 6.65 -19.29
N GLN A 28 5.18 5.69 -18.55
CA GLN A 28 5.03 4.31 -19.03
C GLN A 28 4.16 4.23 -20.29
N ALA A 29 3.07 5.00 -20.36
CA ALA A 29 2.21 5.06 -21.54
C ALA A 29 2.95 5.64 -22.77
N CYS A 30 3.95 6.49 -22.57
CA CYS A 30 4.88 6.95 -23.60
C CYS A 30 5.91 5.86 -24.03
N GLY A 31 5.91 4.69 -23.39
CA GLY A 31 6.82 3.57 -23.69
C GLY A 31 8.13 3.55 -22.90
N LEU A 32 8.25 4.39 -21.86
CA LEU A 32 9.45 4.44 -21.01
C LEU A 32 9.38 3.39 -19.89
N ARG A 33 10.53 2.81 -19.55
CA ARG A 33 10.67 1.98 -18.33
C ARG A 33 10.81 2.91 -17.13
N VAL A 34 9.82 2.86 -16.24
CA VAL A 34 9.75 3.73 -15.07
C VAL A 34 9.95 2.92 -13.80
N THR A 35 10.73 3.46 -12.87
CA THR A 35 10.80 2.99 -11.47
C THR A 35 10.42 4.11 -10.51
N CYS A 36 10.18 3.77 -9.25
CA CYS A 36 9.92 4.74 -8.19
C CYS A 36 10.88 4.57 -7.02
N ILE A 37 11.25 5.70 -6.39
CA ILE A 37 11.90 5.73 -5.09
C ILE A 37 11.08 6.63 -4.17
N LYS A 38 10.75 6.14 -2.98
CA LYS A 38 10.15 6.94 -1.91
C LYS A 38 11.22 7.31 -0.91
N ILE A 39 11.32 8.60 -0.60
CA ILE A 39 12.10 9.11 0.51
C ILE A 39 11.15 9.42 1.66
N ASP A 40 11.43 8.86 2.83
CA ASP A 40 10.70 9.02 4.06
C ASP A 40 11.59 9.69 5.12
N PRO A 41 11.23 10.90 5.58
CA PRO A 41 12.10 11.63 6.49
C PRO A 41 12.05 11.12 7.94
N TYR A 42 11.22 10.12 8.27
CA TYR A 42 11.16 9.54 9.61
C TYR A 42 12.42 8.72 9.97
N LEU A 43 12.66 8.56 11.28
CA LEU A 43 13.86 7.91 11.82
C LEU A 43 13.80 6.38 11.85
N ASN A 44 12.63 5.77 11.70
CA ASN A 44 12.53 4.32 11.58
C ASN A 44 13.34 3.81 10.37
N ILE A 45 14.00 2.66 10.50
CA ILE A 45 14.78 2.05 9.41
C ILE A 45 13.85 1.58 8.27
N ASP A 46 12.65 1.15 8.66
CA ASP A 46 11.57 0.66 7.82
C ASP A 46 10.23 0.91 8.55
N ALA A 47 9.11 0.64 7.88
CA ALA A 47 7.78 0.84 8.48
C ALA A 47 7.36 -0.30 9.44
N GLY A 48 8.13 -1.39 9.54
CA GLY A 48 7.71 -2.64 10.19
C GLY A 48 7.41 -2.51 11.68
N THR A 49 8.09 -1.57 12.35
CA THR A 49 7.93 -1.27 13.78
C THR A 49 6.87 -0.20 14.08
N MET A 50 6.27 0.40 13.06
CA MET A 50 5.29 1.47 13.22
C MET A 50 3.90 0.89 13.49
N SER A 51 3.13 1.60 14.31
CA SER A 51 1.74 1.21 14.60
C SER A 51 0.83 1.50 13.41
N PRO A 52 0.04 0.53 12.92
CA PRO A 52 -0.94 0.79 11.87
C PRO A 52 -2.01 1.84 12.24
N PHE A 53 -2.21 2.12 13.54
CA PHE A 53 -3.11 3.20 13.98
C PHE A 53 -2.59 4.59 13.67
N GLU A 54 -1.27 4.77 13.67
CA GLU A 54 -0.63 6.09 13.61
C GLU A 54 -0.18 6.41 12.18
N HIS A 55 0.35 5.40 11.48
CA HIS A 55 0.99 5.57 10.19
C HIS A 55 0.19 4.97 9.02
N GLY A 56 -0.85 4.19 9.31
CA GLY A 56 -1.55 3.38 8.31
C GLY A 56 -0.82 2.06 8.05
N GLU A 57 -1.23 1.38 6.99
CA GLU A 57 -0.74 0.05 6.64
C GLU A 57 0.78 -0.02 6.46
N VAL A 58 1.38 -1.12 6.94
CA VAL A 58 2.74 -1.51 6.57
C VAL A 58 2.66 -2.32 5.28
N PHE A 59 3.20 -1.78 4.19
CA PHE A 59 3.24 -2.46 2.90
C PHE A 59 4.45 -3.39 2.82
N VAL A 60 4.24 -4.62 2.35
CA VAL A 60 5.32 -5.61 2.22
C VAL A 60 5.77 -5.67 0.77
N LEU A 61 7.07 -5.57 0.55
CA LEU A 61 7.72 -5.63 -0.76
C LEU A 61 8.14 -7.07 -1.12
N GLN A 62 8.55 -7.25 -2.38
CA GLN A 62 8.86 -8.56 -2.92
C GLN A 62 9.97 -9.30 -2.14
N ASP A 63 10.99 -8.56 -1.72
CA ASP A 63 12.16 -9.04 -0.98
C ASP A 63 11.94 -9.11 0.54
N GLY A 64 10.72 -8.82 1.01
CA GLY A 64 10.38 -8.78 2.43
C GLY A 64 10.66 -7.44 3.11
N GLY A 65 11.08 -6.41 2.36
CA GLY A 65 11.12 -5.05 2.86
C GLY A 65 9.76 -4.58 3.36
N GLU A 66 9.72 -4.02 4.57
CA GLU A 66 8.54 -3.38 5.15
C GLU A 66 8.61 -1.88 4.84
N ALA A 67 7.57 -1.32 4.24
CA ALA A 67 7.61 0.04 3.72
C ALA A 67 6.29 0.79 3.96
N ASP A 68 6.35 2.10 3.74
CA ASP A 68 5.18 2.97 3.75
C ASP A 68 4.14 2.57 2.68
N LEU A 69 2.88 2.87 2.97
CA LEU A 69 1.73 2.55 2.11
C LEU A 69 1.84 3.17 0.70
N ASP A 70 2.58 4.27 0.53
CA ASP A 70 2.77 4.91 -0.77
C ASP A 70 3.49 4.02 -1.77
N LEU A 71 4.35 3.09 -1.31
CA LEU A 71 4.98 2.14 -2.24
C LEU A 71 3.96 1.19 -2.88
N GLY A 72 2.89 0.86 -2.14
CA GLY A 72 1.76 0.15 -2.70
C GLY A 72 1.02 0.96 -3.77
N ASN A 73 0.98 2.30 -3.66
CA ASN A 73 0.40 3.14 -4.71
C ASN A 73 1.21 3.07 -6.01
N TYR A 74 2.54 3.13 -5.93
CA TYR A 74 3.40 3.00 -7.12
C TYR A 74 3.24 1.64 -7.78
N GLU A 75 3.30 0.55 -7.00
CA GLU A 75 3.12 -0.79 -7.54
C GLU A 75 1.75 -0.96 -8.22
N ARG A 76 0.68 -0.45 -7.61
CA ARG A 76 -0.68 -0.53 -8.19
C ARG A 76 -0.84 0.29 -9.46
N PHE A 77 -0.27 1.49 -9.50
CA PHE A 77 -0.43 2.38 -10.67
C PHE A 77 0.48 1.96 -11.83
N LEU A 78 1.72 1.57 -11.53
CA LEU A 78 2.74 1.32 -12.54
C LEU A 78 2.87 -0.15 -12.95
N ASP A 79 2.17 -1.05 -12.27
CA ASP A 79 2.31 -2.50 -12.47
C ASP A 79 3.77 -2.97 -12.40
N VAL A 80 4.54 -2.38 -11.48
CA VAL A 80 5.93 -2.73 -11.20
C VAL A 80 6.03 -3.54 -9.90
N THR A 81 7.18 -4.15 -9.71
CA THR A 81 7.56 -4.81 -8.46
C THR A 81 8.73 -4.05 -7.84
N LEU A 82 8.54 -3.54 -6.63
CA LEU A 82 9.53 -2.79 -5.88
C LEU A 82 10.19 -3.69 -4.82
N THR A 83 11.38 -3.28 -4.38
CA THR A 83 12.13 -3.92 -3.29
C THR A 83 12.50 -2.89 -2.23
N SER A 84 13.06 -3.34 -1.11
CA SER A 84 13.49 -2.48 0.00
C SER A 84 14.45 -1.35 -0.40
N ASP A 85 15.14 -1.46 -1.54
CA ASP A 85 16.00 -0.41 -2.11
C ASP A 85 15.20 0.79 -2.64
N ASN A 86 13.93 0.59 -3.00
CA ASN A 86 13.03 1.63 -3.49
C ASN A 86 12.47 2.51 -2.37
N ASN A 87 12.80 2.22 -1.11
CA ASN A 87 12.43 3.04 0.04
C ASN A 87 13.70 3.54 0.75
N ILE A 88 13.84 4.84 0.88
CA ILE A 88 14.92 5.50 1.61
C ILE A 88 14.31 6.12 2.86
N THR A 89 14.88 5.84 4.03
CA THR A 89 14.47 6.50 5.28
C THR A 89 15.66 7.18 5.94
N THR A 90 15.42 8.19 6.78
CA THR A 90 16.47 8.81 7.58
C THR A 90 17.20 7.78 8.45
N GLY A 91 16.45 6.84 9.05
CA GLY A 91 17.01 5.75 9.84
C GLY A 91 17.95 4.85 9.05
N LYS A 92 17.56 4.46 7.84
CA LYS A 92 18.33 3.58 6.96
C LYS A 92 19.64 4.22 6.51
N ILE A 93 19.59 5.50 6.10
CA ILE A 93 20.78 6.24 5.69
C ILE A 93 21.72 6.45 6.87
N ASN A 94 21.21 6.93 8.02
CA ASN A 94 22.04 7.17 9.20
C ASN A 94 22.70 5.88 9.69
N ARG A 95 21.97 4.76 9.74
CA ARG A 95 22.55 3.46 10.09
C ARG A 95 23.72 3.11 9.17
N THR A 96 23.51 3.25 7.85
CA THR A 96 24.52 2.90 6.85
C THR A 96 25.78 3.76 6.97
N VAL A 97 25.63 5.07 7.16
CA VAL A 97 26.74 6.01 7.37
C VAL A 97 27.50 5.69 8.67
N MET A 98 26.79 5.44 9.77
CA MET A 98 27.41 5.07 11.05
C MET A 98 28.15 3.72 10.97
N GLU A 99 27.59 2.74 10.26
CA GLU A 99 28.26 1.45 10.03
C GLU A 99 29.49 1.60 9.12
N LYS A 100 29.44 2.42 8.07
CA LYS A 100 30.62 2.77 7.24
C LYS A 100 31.70 3.41 8.10
N GLU A 101 31.33 4.30 9.01
CA GLU A 101 32.25 4.96 9.93
C GLU A 101 32.93 3.99 10.89
N ARG A 102 32.17 3.13 11.57
CA ARG A 102 32.73 2.11 12.49
C ARG A 102 33.66 1.10 11.80
N ARG A 103 33.42 0.81 10.51
CA ARG A 103 34.27 -0.06 9.68
C ARG A 103 35.54 0.65 9.16
N GLY A 104 35.71 1.94 9.44
CA GLY A 104 36.86 2.72 8.98
C GLY A 104 36.79 3.18 7.53
N ALA A 105 35.62 3.15 6.88
CA ALA A 105 35.47 3.52 5.46
C ALA A 105 35.84 4.98 5.17
N TYR A 106 35.75 5.87 6.17
CA TYR A 106 36.10 7.29 6.05
C TYR A 106 37.56 7.60 6.48
N LEU A 107 38.41 6.57 6.66
CA LEU A 107 39.84 6.72 6.94
C LEU A 107 40.17 7.62 8.15
N GLY A 108 39.34 7.56 9.19
CA GLY A 108 39.50 8.36 10.41
C GLY A 108 39.16 9.86 10.27
N LYS A 109 38.63 10.30 9.13
CA LYS A 109 38.14 11.67 8.95
C LYS A 109 36.81 11.88 9.69
N THR A 110 36.54 13.13 10.06
CA THR A 110 35.27 13.52 10.68
C THR A 110 34.11 13.33 9.71
N VAL A 111 33.13 12.52 10.12
CA VAL A 111 31.88 12.31 9.39
C VAL A 111 30.88 13.44 9.71
N GLN A 112 30.20 13.93 8.70
CA GLN A 112 29.30 15.09 8.73
C GLN A 112 28.08 14.85 7.84
N VAL A 113 26.99 15.61 8.03
CA VAL A 113 25.80 15.54 7.16
C VAL A 113 26.18 15.83 5.71
N VAL A 114 26.91 16.93 5.47
CA VAL A 114 27.48 17.23 4.16
C VAL A 114 28.99 16.97 4.22
N PRO A 115 29.58 16.17 3.33
CA PRO A 115 28.92 15.47 2.22
C PRO A 115 28.45 14.05 2.59
N HIS A 116 28.85 13.47 3.73
CA HIS A 116 28.75 12.01 3.92
C HIS A 116 27.31 11.45 3.92
N VAL A 117 26.33 12.17 4.49
CA VAL A 117 24.91 11.76 4.44
C VAL A 117 24.29 12.09 3.09
N THR A 118 24.62 13.25 2.50
CA THR A 118 24.08 13.64 1.18
C THR A 118 24.63 12.77 0.05
N ASP A 119 25.89 12.36 0.12
CA ASP A 119 26.52 11.39 -0.78
C ASP A 119 25.88 10.02 -0.61
N GLU A 120 25.61 9.54 0.61
CA GLU A 120 24.93 8.26 0.81
C GLU A 120 23.54 8.25 0.16
N ILE A 121 22.78 9.34 0.30
CA ILE A 121 21.46 9.49 -0.34
C ILE A 121 21.59 9.46 -1.86
N GLN A 122 22.55 10.22 -2.41
CA GLN A 122 22.78 10.29 -3.86
C GLN A 122 23.24 8.96 -4.44
N ASP A 123 24.15 8.28 -3.74
CA ASP A 123 24.63 6.95 -4.11
C ASP A 123 23.43 5.99 -4.11
N TRP A 124 22.60 5.98 -3.07
CA TRP A 124 21.42 5.12 -2.99
C TRP A 124 20.46 5.34 -4.16
N ILE A 125 20.16 6.59 -4.51
CA ILE A 125 19.30 6.95 -5.66
C ILE A 125 19.88 6.46 -6.99
N GLN A 126 21.21 6.44 -7.10
CA GLN A 126 21.93 6.07 -8.33
C GLN A 126 22.27 4.58 -8.42
N HIS A 127 22.16 3.81 -7.33
CA HIS A 127 22.45 2.39 -7.34
C HIS A 127 21.52 1.67 -8.32
N GLY A 128 22.10 1.18 -9.42
CA GLY A 128 21.39 0.54 -10.53
C GLY A 128 21.30 -0.97 -10.36
N LYS A 129 20.12 -1.51 -10.62
CA LYS A 129 19.87 -2.94 -10.85
C LYS A 129 20.15 -3.30 -12.32
N GLU A 130 20.29 -4.59 -12.60
CA GLU A 130 20.35 -5.12 -13.97
C GLU A 130 19.13 -4.64 -14.78
N GLY A 131 19.36 -4.03 -15.95
CA GLY A 131 18.30 -3.43 -16.77
C GLY A 131 17.82 -2.06 -16.24
N PRO A 132 18.68 -1.02 -16.22
CA PRO A 132 18.36 0.27 -15.59
C PRO A 132 17.15 0.93 -16.24
N PRO A 133 16.24 1.53 -15.45
CA PRO A 133 15.06 2.21 -15.97
C PRO A 133 15.45 3.49 -16.72
N ASP A 134 14.57 3.90 -17.64
CA ASP A 134 14.79 5.12 -18.43
C ASP A 134 14.54 6.36 -17.55
N VAL A 135 13.52 6.29 -16.69
CA VAL A 135 13.16 7.35 -15.73
C VAL A 135 12.94 6.78 -14.32
N CYS A 136 13.53 7.43 -13.32
CA CYS A 136 13.26 7.21 -11.91
C CYS A 136 12.40 8.36 -11.37
N VAL A 137 11.19 8.04 -10.91
CA VAL A 137 10.32 8.99 -10.21
C VAL A 137 10.66 8.93 -8.71
N ILE A 138 11.13 10.03 -8.15
CA ILE A 138 11.49 10.13 -6.74
C ILE A 138 10.46 10.98 -6.03
N GLU A 139 9.83 10.43 -5.00
CA GLU A 139 9.00 11.21 -4.10
C GLU A 139 9.74 11.55 -2.81
N LEU A 140 9.83 12.85 -2.51
CA LEU A 140 10.25 13.32 -1.20
C LEU A 140 9.04 13.46 -0.28
N GLY A 141 8.96 12.57 0.72
CA GLY A 141 8.02 12.63 1.83
C GLY A 141 8.19 13.89 2.69
N GLY A 142 7.26 14.12 3.62
CA GLY A 142 7.26 15.34 4.44
C GLY A 142 6.92 16.61 3.65
N THR A 143 7.31 17.75 4.22
CA THR A 143 7.09 19.09 3.64
C THR A 143 8.43 19.81 3.52
N VAL A 144 8.69 20.42 2.37
CA VAL A 144 9.87 21.26 2.16
C VAL A 144 9.83 22.44 3.13
N GLY A 145 10.93 22.62 3.88
CA GLY A 145 11.06 23.59 4.96
C GLY A 145 11.13 22.95 6.35
N ASP A 146 10.72 21.68 6.47
CA ASP A 146 10.84 20.94 7.73
C ASP A 146 12.28 20.42 7.92
N ILE A 147 12.74 20.42 9.17
CA ILE A 147 14.12 20.02 9.56
C ILE A 147 14.44 18.60 9.09
N GLU A 148 13.47 17.69 9.20
CA GLU A 148 13.61 16.29 8.82
C GLU A 148 13.91 16.09 7.32
N SER A 149 13.50 17.04 6.48
CA SER A 149 13.68 16.97 5.03
C SER A 149 14.99 17.62 4.56
N CYS A 150 15.67 18.41 5.41
CA CYS A 150 16.84 19.18 5.03
C CYS A 150 17.96 18.34 4.38
N PRO A 151 18.40 17.18 4.94
CA PRO A 151 19.45 16.38 4.31
C PRO A 151 19.07 15.87 2.91
N PHE A 152 17.80 15.52 2.71
CA PHE A 152 17.32 15.03 1.42
C PHE A 152 17.18 16.14 0.39
N VAL A 153 16.70 17.32 0.80
CA VAL A 153 16.62 18.49 -0.09
C VAL A 153 18.02 18.89 -0.55
N GLU A 154 19.00 18.91 0.36
CA GLU A 154 20.40 19.19 0.01
C GLU A 154 20.97 18.14 -0.95
N ALA A 155 20.78 16.86 -0.65
CA ALA A 155 21.24 15.76 -1.52
C ALA A 155 20.62 15.83 -2.93
N LEU A 156 19.32 16.17 -3.03
CA LEU A 156 18.63 16.33 -4.31
C LEU A 156 19.07 17.60 -5.04
N ALA A 157 19.40 18.67 -4.32
CA ALA A 157 19.99 19.87 -4.90
C ALA A 157 21.36 19.56 -5.51
N GLU A 158 22.28 18.95 -4.75
CA GLU A 158 23.58 18.47 -5.23
C GLU A 158 23.43 17.54 -6.45
N LEU A 159 22.48 16.59 -6.39
CA LEU A 159 22.18 15.68 -7.49
C LEU A 159 21.76 16.46 -8.74
N SER A 160 20.87 17.44 -8.61
CA SER A 160 20.35 18.23 -9.74
C SER A 160 21.44 19.04 -10.47
N TYR A 161 22.51 19.43 -9.80
CA TYR A 161 23.67 20.07 -10.44
C TYR A 161 24.62 19.05 -11.07
N ARG A 162 24.74 17.87 -10.45
CA ARG A 162 25.60 16.78 -10.92
C ARG A 162 25.05 16.11 -12.18
N VAL A 163 23.72 16.01 -12.28
CA VAL A 163 23.03 15.36 -13.41
C VAL A 163 22.27 16.40 -14.23
N GLY A 164 22.51 16.47 -15.54
CA GLY A 164 21.75 17.33 -16.46
C GLY A 164 20.30 16.87 -16.74
N ASP A 165 19.90 15.77 -16.08
CA ASP A 165 18.77 14.92 -16.44
C ASP A 165 17.70 14.88 -15.33
N PHE A 166 17.32 16.07 -14.85
CA PHE A 166 16.54 16.26 -13.63
C PHE A 166 15.30 17.16 -13.86
N CYS A 167 14.11 16.66 -13.53
CA CYS A 167 12.86 17.41 -13.59
C CYS A 167 12.21 17.48 -12.21
N LEU A 168 12.03 18.68 -11.66
CA LEU A 168 11.39 18.93 -10.37
C LEU A 168 9.93 19.34 -10.52
N ILE A 169 9.04 18.53 -9.95
CA ILE A 169 7.62 18.83 -9.74
C ILE A 169 7.42 19.22 -8.28
N HIS A 170 6.87 20.42 -8.03
CA HIS A 170 6.54 20.87 -6.68
C HIS A 170 5.03 20.93 -6.49
N VAL A 171 4.53 20.08 -5.59
CA VAL A 171 3.12 20.00 -5.20
C VAL A 171 2.85 21.03 -4.12
N SER A 172 1.83 21.87 -4.33
CA SER A 172 1.47 22.93 -3.38
C SER A 172 -0.03 23.16 -3.35
N HIS A 173 -0.56 23.59 -2.21
CA HIS A 173 -1.98 23.86 -2.03
C HIS A 173 -2.36 25.28 -2.47
N VAL A 174 -3.41 25.38 -3.29
CA VAL A 174 -4.07 26.64 -3.66
C VAL A 174 -5.46 26.65 -3.00
N PRO A 175 -5.60 27.22 -1.79
CA PRO A 175 -6.88 27.24 -1.10
C PRO A 175 -7.87 28.20 -1.74
N VAL A 176 -9.15 27.86 -1.64
CA VAL A 176 -10.28 28.73 -1.98
C VAL A 176 -10.91 29.21 -0.68
N LEU A 177 -10.87 30.52 -0.43
CA LEU A 177 -11.50 31.07 0.77
C LEU A 177 -12.99 31.31 0.51
N SER A 178 -13.86 30.55 1.18
CA SER A 178 -15.31 30.59 0.97
C SER A 178 -15.92 31.99 1.10
N ALA A 179 -15.36 32.84 1.96
CA ALA A 179 -15.83 34.21 2.15
C ALA A 179 -15.64 35.13 0.93
N VAL A 180 -14.67 34.82 0.05
CA VAL A 180 -14.29 35.66 -1.09
C VAL A 180 -14.48 34.93 -2.42
N GLY A 181 -14.53 33.60 -2.41
CA GLY A 181 -14.63 32.76 -3.62
C GLY A 181 -13.36 32.75 -4.48
N GLU A 182 -12.29 33.43 -4.07
CA GLU A 182 -11.06 33.58 -4.86
C GLU A 182 -10.01 32.52 -4.51
N GLN A 183 -9.38 31.95 -5.54
CA GLN A 183 -8.20 31.08 -5.42
C GLN A 183 -6.98 31.86 -4.92
N LYS A 184 -6.46 31.52 -3.73
CA LYS A 184 -5.32 32.21 -3.13
C LYS A 184 -4.00 31.54 -3.49
N THR A 185 -3.20 32.25 -4.28
CA THR A 185 -1.90 31.77 -4.80
C THR A 185 -0.70 32.06 -3.90
N LYS A 186 -0.86 32.87 -2.85
CA LYS A 186 0.23 33.26 -1.94
C LYS A 186 0.92 32.07 -1.25
N PRO A 187 0.21 31.08 -0.69
CA PRO A 187 0.86 29.93 -0.05
C PRO A 187 1.85 29.23 -0.97
N THR A 188 1.47 28.99 -2.23
CA THR A 188 2.38 28.42 -3.24
C THR A 188 3.57 29.31 -3.55
N GLN A 189 3.39 30.64 -3.63
CA GLN A 189 4.50 31.58 -3.85
C GLN A 189 5.54 31.52 -2.73
N HIS A 190 5.11 31.44 -1.47
CA HIS A 190 6.00 31.30 -0.33
C HIS A 190 6.68 29.92 -0.31
N SER A 191 5.93 28.87 -0.61
CA SER A 191 6.44 27.50 -0.72
C SER A 191 7.58 27.40 -1.74
N VAL A 192 7.39 27.97 -2.94
CA VAL A 192 8.42 28.01 -3.99
C VAL A 192 9.62 28.87 -3.58
N ARG A 193 9.40 29.97 -2.84
CA ARG A 193 10.51 30.76 -2.29
C ARG A 193 11.37 29.94 -1.33
N THR A 194 10.74 29.18 -0.42
CA THR A 194 11.44 28.29 0.50
C THR A 194 12.22 27.22 -0.26
N LEU A 195 11.59 26.54 -1.22
CA LEU A 195 12.27 25.54 -2.05
C LEU A 195 13.52 26.11 -2.74
N ARG A 196 13.42 27.32 -3.29
CA ARG A 196 14.55 28.03 -3.92
C ARG A 196 15.65 28.44 -2.96
N SER A 197 15.30 28.86 -1.75
CA SER A 197 16.30 29.16 -0.73
C SER A 197 17.11 27.93 -0.32
N LEU A 198 16.59 26.73 -0.59
CA LEU A 198 17.26 25.45 -0.36
C LEU A 198 17.95 24.90 -1.63
N GLY A 199 18.17 25.73 -2.65
CA GLY A 199 18.93 25.36 -3.85
C GLY A 199 18.15 24.64 -4.96
N LEU A 200 16.84 24.41 -4.79
CA LEU A 200 15.99 23.74 -5.78
C LEU A 200 15.02 24.72 -6.47
N ALA A 201 14.92 24.63 -7.80
CA ALA A 201 13.96 25.40 -8.59
C ALA A 201 12.96 24.47 -9.29
N PRO A 202 11.64 24.64 -9.10
CA PRO A 202 10.67 23.76 -9.72
C PRO A 202 10.60 24.01 -11.22
N ASN A 203 10.55 22.95 -12.02
CA ASN A 203 10.25 23.02 -13.45
C ASN A 203 8.72 23.03 -13.68
N ILE A 204 7.99 22.32 -12.82
CA ILE A 204 6.54 22.14 -12.89
C ILE A 204 5.93 22.40 -11.50
N LEU A 205 4.80 23.12 -11.49
CA LEU A 205 3.97 23.29 -10.29
C LEU A 205 2.73 22.44 -10.40
N ALA A 206 2.48 21.62 -9.39
CA ALA A 206 1.29 20.80 -9.29
C ALA A 206 0.39 21.37 -8.18
N CYS A 207 -0.59 22.16 -8.59
CA CYS A 207 -1.38 22.97 -7.67
C CYS A 207 -2.65 22.23 -7.23
N ARG A 208 -2.68 21.79 -5.97
CA ARG A 208 -3.78 21.08 -5.34
C ARG A 208 -4.88 22.05 -4.90
N SER A 209 -6.09 21.87 -5.40
CA SER A 209 -7.25 22.72 -5.09
C SER A 209 -8.54 21.90 -5.07
N ASN A 210 -9.66 22.47 -4.62
CA ASN A 210 -10.97 21.80 -4.69
C ASN A 210 -11.61 21.94 -6.08
N SER A 211 -11.40 23.07 -6.75
CA SER A 211 -11.91 23.38 -8.08
C SER A 211 -10.78 23.58 -9.11
N PRO A 212 -11.04 23.46 -10.42
CA PRO A 212 -10.04 23.73 -11.45
C PRO A 212 -9.39 25.11 -11.29
N LEU A 213 -8.09 25.21 -11.52
CA LEU A 213 -7.39 26.49 -11.44
C LEU A 213 -7.89 27.47 -12.51
N GLU A 214 -8.22 28.67 -12.07
CA GLU A 214 -8.60 29.77 -12.96
C GLU A 214 -7.40 30.27 -13.75
N GLY A 215 -7.64 30.77 -14.97
CA GLY A 215 -6.59 31.30 -15.84
C GLY A 215 -5.76 32.40 -15.17
N TYR A 216 -6.40 33.31 -14.44
CA TYR A 216 -5.70 34.37 -13.68
C TYR A 216 -4.78 33.80 -12.59
N ALA A 217 -5.25 32.83 -11.80
CA ALA A 217 -4.44 32.20 -10.77
C ALA A 217 -3.23 31.46 -11.37
N ARG A 218 -3.45 30.75 -12.49
CA ARG A 218 -2.40 30.05 -13.25
C ARG A 218 -1.32 31.02 -13.74
N GLU A 219 -1.69 32.09 -14.43
CA GLU A 219 -0.75 33.09 -14.96
C GLU A 219 0.01 33.82 -13.85
N LYS A 220 -0.67 34.12 -12.74
CA LYS A 220 -0.05 34.74 -11.57
C LYS A 220 0.99 33.81 -10.94
N LEU A 221 0.68 32.53 -10.80
CA LEU A 221 1.62 31.54 -10.30
C LEU A 221 2.82 31.37 -11.24
N ALA A 222 2.56 31.26 -12.55
CA ALA A 222 3.60 31.17 -13.57
C ALA A 222 4.60 32.34 -13.44
N ARG A 223 4.09 33.57 -13.38
CA ARG A 223 4.92 34.78 -13.22
C ARG A 223 5.66 34.82 -11.87
N SER A 224 4.95 34.66 -10.76
CA SER A 224 5.55 34.80 -9.43
C SER A 224 6.54 33.68 -9.10
N CYS A 225 6.27 32.47 -9.59
CA CYS A 225 7.11 31.30 -9.36
C CYS A 225 8.10 31.06 -10.51
N HIS A 226 8.14 31.92 -11.53
CA HIS A 226 9.06 31.85 -12.67
C HIS A 226 9.07 30.47 -13.34
N VAL A 227 7.89 29.95 -13.67
CA VAL A 227 7.68 28.74 -14.48
C VAL A 227 6.79 29.09 -15.67
N SER A 228 6.84 28.33 -16.76
CA SER A 228 5.92 28.54 -17.88
C SER A 228 4.48 28.26 -17.47
N SER A 229 3.51 28.99 -18.04
CA SER A 229 2.08 28.80 -17.76
C SER A 229 1.60 27.36 -18.05
N GLY A 230 2.14 26.74 -19.11
CA GLY A 230 1.92 25.32 -19.43
C GLY A 230 2.51 24.32 -18.44
N SER A 231 3.37 24.77 -17.52
CA SER A 231 3.95 23.95 -16.43
C SER A 231 3.27 24.18 -15.09
N VAL A 232 2.18 24.94 -15.03
CA VAL A 232 1.33 25.11 -13.84
C VAL A 232 0.10 24.23 -14.00
N LEU A 233 0.13 23.06 -13.37
CA LEU A 233 -0.89 22.02 -13.48
C LEU A 233 -1.96 22.19 -12.39
N SER A 234 -3.23 22.02 -12.76
CA SER A 234 -4.35 21.98 -11.81
C SER A 234 -4.59 20.54 -11.37
N LEU A 235 -4.38 20.26 -10.08
CA LEU A 235 -4.70 19.00 -9.43
C LEU A 235 -5.95 19.17 -8.57
N HIS A 236 -7.09 19.44 -9.20
CA HIS A 236 -8.34 19.61 -8.46
C HIS A 236 -8.93 18.27 -7.98
N ASP A 237 -9.94 18.33 -7.11
CA ASP A 237 -10.61 17.13 -6.62
C ASP A 237 -11.33 16.39 -7.76
N VAL A 238 -10.93 15.14 -8.02
CA VAL A 238 -11.54 14.25 -9.03
C VAL A 238 -12.57 13.27 -8.41
N GLY A 239 -13.18 13.67 -7.30
CA GLY A 239 -14.11 12.83 -6.55
C GLY A 239 -13.42 11.62 -5.89
N LYS A 240 -14.08 10.46 -5.91
CA LYS A 240 -13.58 9.20 -5.31
C LYS A 240 -12.68 8.38 -6.24
N ASN A 241 -12.64 8.72 -7.52
CA ASN A 241 -11.97 7.94 -8.56
C ASN A 241 -10.55 8.47 -8.81
N VAL A 242 -9.57 7.95 -8.07
CA VAL A 242 -8.16 8.35 -8.23
C VAL A 242 -7.59 8.01 -9.61
N TRP A 243 -8.21 7.09 -10.36
CA TRP A 243 -7.79 6.78 -11.73
C TRP A 243 -8.10 7.90 -12.73
N ARG A 244 -8.86 8.92 -12.35
CA ARG A 244 -9.02 10.15 -13.15
C ARG A 244 -7.77 11.04 -13.13
N VAL A 245 -6.86 10.89 -12.17
CA VAL A 245 -5.69 11.80 -12.04
C VAL A 245 -4.71 11.69 -13.21
N PRO A 246 -4.30 10.50 -13.71
CA PRO A 246 -3.45 10.42 -14.91
C PRO A 246 -4.11 11.05 -16.13
N ILE A 247 -5.42 10.88 -16.31
CA ILE A 247 -6.21 11.45 -17.41
C ILE A 247 -6.20 12.98 -17.31
N LEU A 248 -6.47 13.52 -16.12
CA LEU A 248 -6.41 14.96 -15.82
C LEU A 248 -5.04 15.57 -16.12
N LEU A 249 -3.96 14.83 -15.83
CA LEU A 249 -2.59 15.27 -16.11
C LEU A 249 -2.27 15.23 -17.61
N ARG A 250 -2.67 14.18 -18.33
CA ARG A 250 -2.55 14.08 -19.79
C ARG A 250 -3.26 15.24 -20.49
N ASP A 251 -4.50 15.53 -20.08
CA ASP A 251 -5.32 16.57 -20.71
C ASP A 251 -4.73 17.98 -20.51
N GLN A 252 -3.90 18.14 -19.48
CA GLN A 252 -3.11 19.35 -19.22
C GLN A 252 -1.68 19.30 -19.80
N LYS A 253 -1.36 18.29 -20.62
CA LYS A 253 -0.06 18.10 -21.27
C LYS A 253 1.11 18.00 -20.26
N ALA A 254 0.85 17.42 -19.09
CA ALA A 254 1.87 17.24 -18.05
C ALA A 254 3.06 16.38 -18.54
N HIS A 255 2.79 15.36 -19.35
CA HIS A 255 3.82 14.53 -19.97
C HIS A 255 4.71 15.35 -20.90
N GLU A 256 4.16 16.19 -21.78
CA GLU A 256 4.95 17.07 -22.65
C GLU A 256 5.88 18.00 -21.84
N ALA A 257 5.38 18.54 -20.70
CA ALA A 257 6.17 19.39 -19.83
C ALA A 257 7.36 18.64 -19.21
N VAL A 258 7.16 17.41 -18.74
CA VAL A 258 8.22 16.56 -18.19
C VAL A 258 9.22 16.17 -19.28
N LEU A 259 8.74 15.69 -20.43
CA LEU A 259 9.58 15.23 -21.55
C LEU A 259 10.46 16.35 -22.09
N ARG A 260 9.94 17.59 -22.16
CA ARG A 260 10.71 18.77 -22.56
C ARG A 260 11.87 19.05 -21.60
N VAL A 261 11.64 18.95 -20.29
CA VAL A 261 12.68 19.19 -19.28
C VAL A 261 13.76 18.11 -19.35
N LEU A 262 13.35 16.85 -19.57
CA LEU A 262 14.27 15.72 -19.66
C LEU A 262 14.91 15.51 -21.04
N ASN A 263 14.54 16.35 -22.02
CA ASN A 263 14.96 16.25 -23.42
C ASN A 263 14.73 14.84 -24.00
N LEU A 264 13.52 14.31 -23.81
CA LEU A 264 13.10 13.00 -24.31
C LEU A 264 12.14 13.17 -25.49
N ASP A 265 12.43 12.50 -26.59
CA ASP A 265 11.56 12.40 -27.77
C ASP A 265 10.92 11.01 -27.79
N VAL A 266 9.65 10.95 -27.40
CA VAL A 266 8.88 9.70 -27.26
C VAL A 266 7.47 9.90 -27.78
N LYS A 267 6.77 8.79 -28.03
CA LYS A 267 5.37 8.82 -28.47
C LYS A 267 4.44 9.44 -27.41
N GLU A 268 3.30 9.94 -27.87
CA GLU A 268 2.19 10.33 -27.01
C GLU A 268 1.70 9.16 -26.13
N PRO A 269 1.24 9.43 -24.89
CA PRO A 269 0.82 8.40 -23.96
C PRO A 269 -0.48 7.73 -24.39
N ASP A 270 -0.45 6.41 -24.60
CA ASP A 270 -1.67 5.62 -24.81
C ASP A 270 -2.29 5.23 -23.46
N LEU A 271 -3.39 5.91 -23.11
CA LEU A 271 -4.17 5.66 -21.89
C LEU A 271 -5.54 5.04 -22.17
N LYS A 272 -5.75 4.36 -23.30
CA LYS A 272 -7.07 3.78 -23.63
C LYS A 272 -7.62 2.86 -22.55
N GLU A 273 -6.83 1.87 -22.12
CA GLU A 273 -7.23 0.92 -21.08
C GLU A 273 -7.46 1.59 -19.72
N TRP A 274 -6.59 2.55 -19.37
CA TRP A 274 -6.70 3.30 -18.13
C TRP A 274 -7.98 4.16 -18.11
N THR A 275 -8.29 4.80 -19.24
CA THR A 275 -9.50 5.62 -19.42
C THR A 275 -10.75 4.77 -19.31
N ALA A 276 -10.79 3.63 -20.03
CA ALA A 276 -11.91 2.70 -19.97
C ALA A 276 -12.18 2.18 -18.54
N ARG A 277 -11.12 1.92 -17.76
CA ARG A 277 -11.25 1.52 -16.35
C ARG A 277 -11.80 2.64 -15.47
N ALA A 278 -11.31 3.87 -15.63
CA ALA A 278 -11.80 5.01 -14.88
C ALA A 278 -13.28 5.28 -15.18
N GLU A 279 -13.69 5.20 -16.46
CA GLU A 279 -15.08 5.33 -16.88
C GLU A 279 -15.96 4.20 -16.35
N LEU A 280 -15.48 2.95 -16.39
CA LEU A 280 -16.20 1.82 -15.83
C LEU A 280 -16.49 2.04 -14.35
N PHE A 281 -15.51 2.45 -13.55
CA PHE A 281 -15.69 2.73 -12.12
C PHE A 281 -16.80 3.77 -11.87
N ASP A 282 -16.83 4.85 -12.65
CA ASP A 282 -17.84 5.92 -12.48
C ASP A 282 -19.25 5.45 -12.89
N ALA A 283 -19.35 4.45 -13.78
CA ALA A 283 -20.61 3.90 -14.27
C ALA A 283 -21.22 2.81 -13.36
N LEU A 284 -20.51 2.33 -12.33
CA LEU A 284 -20.99 1.24 -11.47
C LEU A 284 -22.15 1.70 -10.58
N VAL A 285 -23.25 0.95 -10.62
CA VAL A 285 -24.47 1.25 -9.86
C VAL A 285 -24.88 0.14 -8.90
N GLU A 286 -24.73 -1.12 -9.30
CA GLU A 286 -25.17 -2.28 -8.53
C GLU A 286 -24.26 -2.52 -7.32
N PRO A 287 -24.73 -2.32 -6.08
CA PRO A 287 -23.87 -2.41 -4.91
C PRO A 287 -23.52 -3.86 -4.58
N VAL A 288 -22.33 -4.04 -4.00
CA VAL A 288 -21.94 -5.26 -3.28
C VAL A 288 -21.40 -4.87 -1.92
N ARG A 289 -21.97 -5.41 -0.85
CA ARG A 289 -21.66 -5.04 0.53
C ARG A 289 -20.70 -6.05 1.16
N ILE A 290 -19.54 -5.57 1.55
CA ILE A 290 -18.53 -6.39 2.22
C ILE A 290 -18.32 -5.87 3.64
N ALA A 291 -18.56 -6.73 4.62
CA ALA A 291 -18.20 -6.46 6.01
C ALA A 291 -16.71 -6.73 6.20
N LEU A 292 -15.93 -5.68 6.44
CA LEU A 292 -14.52 -5.80 6.81
C LEU A 292 -14.45 -5.78 8.33
N VAL A 293 -14.01 -6.88 8.95
CA VAL A 293 -14.00 -7.08 10.42
C VAL A 293 -12.59 -6.91 10.96
N GLY A 294 -12.26 -5.70 11.38
CA GLY A 294 -10.89 -5.27 11.68
C GLY A 294 -10.66 -4.84 13.13
N LYS A 295 -9.39 -4.81 13.53
CA LYS A 295 -8.91 -4.25 14.81
C LYS A 295 -8.72 -2.74 14.74
N TYR A 296 -8.27 -2.24 13.58
CA TYR A 296 -7.88 -0.84 13.37
C TYR A 296 -9.02 -0.02 12.74
N MET A 297 -10.14 0.15 13.47
CA MET A 297 -11.41 0.62 12.87
C MET A 297 -11.93 1.94 13.48
N GLY A 298 -11.06 2.94 13.61
CA GLY A 298 -11.40 4.24 14.18
C GLY A 298 -12.20 5.18 13.26
N LEU A 299 -12.64 6.32 13.82
CA LEU A 299 -13.43 7.34 13.12
C LEU A 299 -12.62 8.17 12.11
N THR A 300 -11.29 8.18 12.22
CA THR A 300 -10.43 9.00 11.35
C THR A 300 -10.04 8.24 10.07
N ARG A 301 -9.70 8.97 9.01
CA ARG A 301 -9.24 8.37 7.74
C ARG A 301 -7.96 7.55 7.93
N ILE A 302 -7.03 8.01 8.78
CA ILE A 302 -5.77 7.32 9.08
C ILE A 302 -6.03 5.90 9.62
N ASN A 303 -7.07 5.71 10.42
CA ASN A 303 -7.39 4.38 10.92
C ASN A 303 -7.87 3.43 9.79
N LYS A 304 -8.53 3.96 8.77
CA LYS A 304 -8.94 3.16 7.59
C LYS A 304 -7.75 2.83 6.70
N ASP A 305 -6.73 3.68 6.69
CA ASP A 305 -5.50 3.45 5.93
C ASP A 305 -4.70 2.25 6.46
N ALA A 306 -4.99 1.75 7.67
CA ALA A 306 -4.45 0.49 8.18
C ALA A 306 -4.82 -0.75 7.35
N TYR A 307 -5.89 -0.66 6.56
CA TYR A 307 -6.38 -1.72 5.66
C TYR A 307 -6.44 -1.24 4.20
N PHE A 308 -5.58 -0.29 3.84
CA PHE A 308 -5.63 0.37 2.54
C PHE A 308 -5.46 -0.62 1.39
N SER A 309 -4.50 -1.55 1.44
CA SER A 309 -4.34 -2.56 0.39
C SER A 309 -5.57 -3.44 0.25
N VAL A 310 -6.18 -3.86 1.37
CA VAL A 310 -7.38 -4.69 1.37
C VAL A 310 -8.55 -3.96 0.69
N GLU A 311 -8.79 -2.69 1.04
CA GLU A 311 -9.82 -1.86 0.39
C GLU A 311 -9.53 -1.72 -1.12
N LYS A 312 -8.27 -1.50 -1.51
CA LYS A 312 -7.91 -1.41 -2.94
C LYS A 312 -8.07 -2.73 -3.66
N ALA A 313 -7.74 -3.85 -3.04
CA ALA A 313 -7.91 -5.17 -3.66
C ALA A 313 -9.39 -5.50 -3.88
N LEU A 314 -10.25 -5.24 -2.89
CA LEU A 314 -11.70 -5.31 -3.03
C LEU A 314 -12.20 -4.37 -4.14
N LEU A 315 -11.68 -3.15 -4.20
CA LEU A 315 -12.03 -2.19 -5.23
C LEU A 315 -11.68 -2.71 -6.64
N HIS A 316 -10.45 -3.18 -6.84
CA HIS A 316 -10.01 -3.74 -8.13
C HIS A 316 -10.91 -4.91 -8.55
N ALA A 317 -11.23 -5.79 -7.62
CA ALA A 317 -12.10 -6.92 -7.86
C ALA A 317 -13.54 -6.52 -8.19
N SER A 318 -14.10 -5.58 -7.43
CA SER A 318 -15.46 -5.07 -7.65
C SER A 318 -15.61 -4.43 -9.03
N VAL A 319 -14.61 -3.67 -9.48
CA VAL A 319 -14.60 -3.05 -10.81
C VAL A 319 -14.52 -4.11 -11.91
N ALA A 320 -13.65 -5.11 -11.74
CA ALA A 320 -13.55 -6.23 -12.69
C ALA A 320 -14.86 -7.03 -12.81
N LEU A 321 -15.59 -7.18 -11.69
CA LEU A 321 -16.88 -7.84 -11.61
C LEU A 321 -18.08 -6.90 -11.89
N ARG A 322 -17.82 -5.63 -12.22
CA ARG A 322 -18.83 -4.60 -12.51
C ARG A 322 -19.83 -4.35 -11.36
N LYS A 323 -19.40 -4.51 -10.12
CA LYS A 323 -20.16 -4.22 -8.91
C LYS A 323 -19.59 -2.98 -8.21
N LYS A 324 -20.47 -2.14 -7.66
CA LYS A 324 -20.11 -0.97 -6.85
C LYS A 324 -19.80 -1.39 -5.42
N LEU A 325 -18.53 -1.38 -5.05
CA LEU A 325 -18.11 -1.74 -3.70
C LEU A 325 -18.71 -0.81 -2.63
N ALA A 326 -19.33 -1.42 -1.61
CA ALA A 326 -19.71 -0.80 -0.36
C ALA A 326 -19.03 -1.55 0.79
N VAL A 327 -18.02 -0.93 1.43
CA VAL A 327 -17.33 -1.53 2.58
C VAL A 327 -17.99 -1.09 3.87
N ASP A 328 -18.55 -2.05 4.59
CA ASP A 328 -19.06 -1.87 5.94
C ASP A 328 -17.93 -2.17 6.93
N TRP A 329 -17.42 -1.11 7.54
CA TRP A 329 -16.37 -1.19 8.54
C TRP A 329 -16.98 -1.64 9.88
N VAL A 330 -16.59 -2.83 10.34
CA VAL A 330 -17.00 -3.45 11.60
C VAL A 330 -15.80 -3.59 12.54
N PRO A 331 -15.70 -2.78 13.62
CA PRO A 331 -14.73 -3.02 14.68
C PRO A 331 -14.95 -4.39 15.32
N ALA A 332 -13.91 -5.22 15.40
CA ALA A 332 -14.04 -6.58 15.89
C ALA A 332 -14.49 -6.63 17.37
N GLU A 333 -13.97 -5.74 18.21
CA GLU A 333 -14.37 -5.62 19.63
C GLU A 333 -15.86 -5.28 19.80
N ASP A 334 -16.48 -4.62 18.82
CA ASP A 334 -17.91 -4.32 18.88
C ASP A 334 -18.78 -5.57 18.63
N LEU A 335 -18.21 -6.67 18.15
CA LEU A 335 -18.92 -7.95 18.00
C LEU A 335 -18.90 -8.80 19.28
N GLU A 336 -18.10 -8.41 20.27
CA GLU A 336 -17.98 -9.05 21.59
C GLU A 336 -18.97 -8.41 22.59
N ASP A 337 -18.60 -8.22 23.86
CA ASP A 337 -19.50 -7.69 24.89
C ASP A 337 -19.48 -6.14 24.98
N ASN A 338 -19.70 -5.42 23.87
CA ASN A 338 -19.84 -3.96 23.87
C ASN A 338 -21.32 -3.50 23.80
N PRO A 339 -21.99 -3.18 24.93
CA PRO A 339 -23.45 -2.96 24.95
C PRO A 339 -23.93 -1.82 24.04
N ASN A 340 -23.09 -0.81 23.81
CA ASN A 340 -23.46 0.40 23.07
C ASN A 340 -23.34 0.24 21.55
N ALA A 341 -22.40 -0.59 21.10
CA ALA A 341 -22.09 -0.75 19.67
C ALA A 341 -22.50 -2.12 19.10
N TYR A 342 -22.72 -3.13 19.95
CA TYR A 342 -22.99 -4.52 19.59
C TYR A 342 -24.08 -4.68 18.53
N LYS A 343 -25.25 -4.12 18.80
CA LYS A 343 -26.40 -4.24 17.88
C LYS A 343 -26.10 -3.63 16.51
N ALA A 344 -25.39 -2.51 16.47
CA ALA A 344 -25.04 -1.84 15.22
C ALA A 344 -23.98 -2.63 14.43
N ALA A 345 -22.97 -3.17 15.11
CA ALA A 345 -21.94 -4.01 14.50
C ALA A 345 -22.53 -5.30 13.92
N TRP A 346 -23.35 -6.01 14.68
CA TRP A 346 -24.04 -7.22 14.21
C TRP A 346 -25.03 -6.96 13.08
N ASN A 347 -25.71 -5.81 13.07
CA ASN A 347 -26.60 -5.44 11.96
C ASN A 347 -25.83 -5.23 10.65
N LYS A 348 -24.64 -4.63 10.70
CA LYS A 348 -23.75 -4.51 9.52
C LYS A 348 -23.29 -5.88 9.06
N LEU A 349 -22.80 -6.72 9.98
CA LEU A 349 -22.30 -8.05 9.67
C LEU A 349 -23.37 -8.93 9.00
N LYS A 350 -24.59 -8.96 9.56
CA LYS A 350 -25.73 -9.74 9.02
C LYS A 350 -26.29 -9.19 7.69
N GLY A 351 -26.02 -7.93 7.38
CA GLY A 351 -26.50 -7.25 6.17
C GLY A 351 -25.50 -7.25 5.02
N ALA A 352 -24.34 -7.91 5.17
CA ALA A 352 -23.29 -7.98 4.17
C ALA A 352 -23.45 -9.21 3.26
N ASP A 353 -23.03 -9.05 2.01
CA ASP A 353 -23.02 -10.10 0.98
C ASP A 353 -21.78 -10.99 1.09
N GLY A 354 -20.74 -10.50 1.78
CA GLY A 354 -19.52 -11.23 2.10
C GLY A 354 -18.80 -10.65 3.32
N ILE A 355 -18.02 -11.48 4.01
CA ILE A 355 -17.27 -11.15 5.22
C ILE A 355 -15.78 -11.31 4.96
N LEU A 356 -15.00 -10.28 5.26
CA LEU A 356 -13.54 -10.30 5.17
C LEU A 356 -12.93 -10.03 6.54
N VAL A 357 -12.07 -10.94 6.99
CA VAL A 357 -11.26 -10.78 8.20
C VAL A 357 -9.79 -10.57 7.79
N PRO A 358 -9.25 -9.34 7.90
CA PRO A 358 -7.89 -9.04 7.52
C PRO A 358 -6.89 -9.45 8.61
N GLY A 359 -5.61 -9.32 8.26
CA GLY A 359 -4.49 -9.48 9.20
C GLY A 359 -4.59 -8.56 10.42
N GLY A 360 -3.81 -8.90 11.44
CA GLY A 360 -3.68 -8.11 12.66
C GLY A 360 -2.65 -8.75 13.60
N PHE A 361 -2.14 -7.97 14.54
CA PHE A 361 -1.19 -8.44 15.55
C PHE A 361 -1.78 -8.30 16.95
N GLY A 362 -1.49 -9.26 17.83
CA GLY A 362 -1.95 -9.28 19.21
C GLY A 362 -3.42 -9.69 19.40
N ASP A 363 -3.78 -9.89 20.65
CA ASP A 363 -5.02 -10.50 21.16
C ASP A 363 -6.31 -9.67 21.01
N ARG A 364 -6.22 -8.34 21.03
CA ARG A 364 -7.41 -7.49 21.04
C ARG A 364 -8.29 -7.67 19.80
N GLY A 365 -9.58 -7.98 20.05
CA GLY A 365 -10.61 -8.15 19.03
C GLY A 365 -10.59 -9.52 18.33
N VAL A 366 -9.81 -10.49 18.82
CA VAL A 366 -9.74 -11.83 18.21
C VAL A 366 -11.05 -12.59 18.37
N GLU A 367 -11.70 -12.54 19.53
CA GLU A 367 -12.97 -13.24 19.78
C GLU A 367 -14.09 -12.70 18.87
N GLY A 368 -14.16 -11.38 18.66
CA GLY A 368 -15.08 -10.80 17.69
C GLY A 368 -14.86 -11.28 16.25
N LYS A 369 -13.60 -11.52 15.85
CA LYS A 369 -13.27 -12.10 14.54
C LYS A 369 -13.68 -13.57 14.45
N ILE A 370 -13.50 -14.35 15.52
CA ILE A 370 -13.96 -15.75 15.62
C ILE A 370 -15.49 -15.81 15.46
N LEU A 371 -16.22 -14.92 16.13
CA LEU A 371 -17.68 -14.80 15.99
C LEU A 371 -18.10 -14.46 14.55
N ALA A 372 -17.37 -13.59 13.86
CA ALA A 372 -17.63 -13.26 12.46
C ALA A 372 -17.38 -14.46 11.53
N ALA A 373 -16.28 -15.20 11.72
CA ALA A 373 -15.97 -16.40 10.96
C ALA A 373 -17.04 -17.50 11.16
N LYS A 374 -17.51 -17.68 12.40
CA LYS A 374 -18.61 -18.58 12.75
C LYS A 374 -19.90 -18.19 12.05
N HIS A 375 -20.26 -16.91 12.14
CA HIS A 375 -21.47 -16.39 11.51
C HIS A 375 -21.45 -16.63 10.00
N ALA A 376 -20.31 -16.39 9.35
CA ALA A 376 -20.15 -16.64 7.93
C ALA A 376 -20.39 -18.12 7.59
N ARG A 377 -19.71 -19.03 8.31
CA ARG A 377 -19.82 -20.49 8.12
C ARG A 377 -21.25 -21.00 8.29
N GLU A 378 -21.90 -20.65 9.40
CA GLU A 378 -23.24 -21.17 9.74
C GLU A 378 -24.34 -20.63 8.82
N ASN A 379 -24.16 -19.42 8.29
CA ASN A 379 -25.16 -18.76 7.43
C ASN A 379 -24.82 -18.86 5.94
N ARG A 380 -23.77 -19.60 5.58
CA ARG A 380 -23.31 -19.79 4.20
C ARG A 380 -22.96 -18.47 3.50
N ILE A 381 -22.46 -17.48 4.26
CA ILE A 381 -22.04 -16.17 3.73
C ILE A 381 -20.59 -16.29 3.29
N PRO A 382 -20.23 -15.88 2.06
CA PRO A 382 -18.85 -15.88 1.57
C PRO A 382 -17.86 -15.27 2.57
N TYR A 383 -16.79 -16.01 2.88
CA TYR A 383 -15.77 -15.63 3.86
C TYR A 383 -14.37 -15.64 3.25
N LEU A 384 -13.62 -14.55 3.48
CA LEU A 384 -12.18 -14.47 3.20
C LEU A 384 -11.41 -14.09 4.46
N GLY A 385 -10.57 -15.00 4.93
CA GLY A 385 -9.58 -14.75 5.97
C GLY A 385 -8.21 -14.46 5.38
N ILE A 386 -7.58 -13.36 5.78
CA ILE A 386 -6.21 -13.01 5.34
C ILE A 386 -5.27 -13.04 6.56
N CYS A 387 -4.19 -13.81 6.47
CA CYS A 387 -3.20 -13.98 7.52
C CYS A 387 -3.87 -14.41 8.84
N LEU A 388 -4.01 -13.51 9.81
CA LEU A 388 -4.78 -13.76 11.04
C LEU A 388 -6.23 -14.22 10.75
N GLY A 389 -6.85 -13.77 9.66
CA GLY A 389 -8.18 -14.27 9.28
C GLY A 389 -8.21 -15.77 8.99
N MET A 390 -7.19 -16.31 8.33
CA MET A 390 -7.07 -17.76 8.12
C MET A 390 -6.91 -18.50 9.46
N GLN A 391 -6.05 -17.99 10.34
CA GLN A 391 -5.84 -18.57 11.67
C GLN A 391 -7.13 -18.57 12.50
N VAL A 392 -7.88 -17.47 12.45
CA VAL A 392 -9.19 -17.34 13.11
C VAL A 392 -10.20 -18.35 12.58
N ALA A 393 -10.22 -18.60 11.27
CA ALA A 393 -11.09 -19.61 10.67
C ALA A 393 -10.77 -21.02 11.18
N VAL A 394 -9.48 -21.37 11.30
CA VAL A 394 -9.04 -22.67 11.87
C VAL A 394 -9.44 -22.79 13.34
N ILE A 395 -9.21 -21.74 14.14
CA ILE A 395 -9.60 -21.71 15.57
C ILE A 395 -11.11 -21.84 15.73
N GLU A 396 -11.90 -21.09 14.94
CA GLU A 396 -13.36 -21.15 14.97
C GLU A 396 -13.86 -22.55 14.64
N PHE A 397 -13.33 -23.15 13.57
CA PHE A 397 -13.72 -24.48 13.14
C PHE A 397 -13.40 -25.52 14.21
N ALA A 398 -12.21 -25.44 14.83
CA ALA A 398 -11.84 -26.29 15.95
C ALA A 398 -12.85 -26.20 17.09
N ARG A 399 -13.17 -24.98 17.55
CA ARG A 399 -14.10 -24.77 18.68
C ARG A 399 -15.53 -25.22 18.39
N SER A 400 -16.00 -24.99 17.16
CA SER A 400 -17.40 -25.19 16.80
C SER A 400 -17.72 -26.58 16.24
N VAL A 401 -16.78 -27.22 15.53
CA VAL A 401 -17.00 -28.49 14.82
C VAL A 401 -16.34 -29.66 15.55
N LEU A 402 -15.13 -29.46 16.10
CA LEU A 402 -14.43 -30.49 16.87
C LEU A 402 -14.82 -30.36 18.35
N LEU A 403 -15.89 -31.05 18.75
CA LEU A 403 -16.57 -30.88 20.04
C LEU A 403 -15.67 -31.05 21.29
N ASP A 404 -14.52 -31.71 21.17
CA ASP A 404 -13.53 -31.91 22.24
C ASP A 404 -12.44 -30.82 22.30
N MET A 405 -12.54 -29.78 21.47
CA MET A 405 -11.52 -28.72 21.34
C MET A 405 -12.09 -27.31 21.61
N GLN A 406 -12.96 -27.18 22.61
CA GLN A 406 -13.60 -25.89 22.92
C GLN A 406 -12.62 -24.80 23.39
N ASP A 407 -11.46 -25.18 23.94
CA ASP A 407 -10.39 -24.26 24.34
C ASP A 407 -9.36 -24.01 23.23
N ALA A 408 -9.60 -24.49 22.00
CA ALA A 408 -8.70 -24.32 20.87
C ALA A 408 -8.32 -22.85 20.67
N ASN A 409 -7.03 -22.57 20.53
CA ASN A 409 -6.54 -21.23 20.34
C ASN A 409 -5.18 -21.17 19.63
N SER A 410 -4.71 -19.96 19.37
CA SER A 410 -3.32 -19.67 19.02
C SER A 410 -2.50 -19.48 20.29
N THR A 411 -1.29 -20.05 20.30
CA THR A 411 -0.26 -19.77 21.32
C THR A 411 0.15 -18.28 21.38
N GLU A 412 -0.21 -17.47 20.39
CA GLU A 412 -0.06 -16.01 20.45
C GLU A 412 -1.02 -15.37 21.48
N PHE A 413 -2.24 -15.87 21.58
CA PHE A 413 -3.33 -15.25 22.34
C PHE A 413 -3.55 -15.96 23.67
N ASP A 414 -3.35 -17.27 23.69
CA ASP A 414 -3.46 -18.11 24.88
C ASP A 414 -2.34 -19.16 24.86
N ALA A 415 -1.29 -18.91 25.63
CA ALA A 415 -0.15 -19.82 25.74
C ALA A 415 -0.48 -21.10 26.52
N GLU A 416 -1.58 -21.15 27.27
CA GLU A 416 -1.98 -22.26 28.14
C GLU A 416 -3.07 -23.14 27.52
N THR A 417 -3.49 -22.86 26.28
CA THR A 417 -4.46 -23.70 25.55
C THR A 417 -3.97 -25.14 25.45
N LYS A 418 -4.86 -26.10 25.72
CA LYS A 418 -4.54 -27.54 25.56
C LYS A 418 -4.67 -27.99 24.12
N ASN A 419 -5.27 -27.17 23.27
CA ASN A 419 -5.52 -27.43 21.85
C ASN A 419 -4.92 -26.31 20.98
N PRO A 420 -3.57 -26.19 20.92
CA PRO A 420 -2.88 -25.12 20.20
C PRO A 420 -2.98 -25.34 18.68
N CYS A 421 -4.07 -24.84 18.08
CA CYS A 421 -4.33 -24.97 16.64
C CYS A 421 -3.37 -24.14 15.80
N VAL A 422 -2.80 -23.08 16.39
CA VAL A 422 -1.86 -22.17 15.76
C VAL A 422 -0.66 -21.97 16.68
N VAL A 423 0.54 -22.24 16.16
CA VAL A 423 1.79 -22.35 16.92
C VAL A 423 2.89 -21.47 16.33
N PHE A 424 3.82 -21.05 17.19
CA PHE A 424 4.95 -20.23 16.79
C PHE A 424 5.98 -21.03 15.98
N MET A 425 6.14 -20.71 14.69
CA MET A 425 7.04 -21.41 13.75
C MET A 425 7.87 -20.42 12.90
N PRO A 426 8.83 -19.71 13.50
CA PRO A 426 9.63 -18.68 12.81
C PRO A 426 10.62 -19.27 11.78
N GLU A 427 10.94 -18.53 10.72
CA GLU A 427 11.95 -18.91 9.71
C GLU A 427 13.40 -18.55 10.09
N GLY A 428 13.59 -17.67 11.07
CA GLY A 428 14.90 -17.08 11.39
C GLY A 428 15.24 -17.14 12.87
N SER A 429 15.61 -15.98 13.42
CA SER A 429 15.90 -15.84 14.85
C SER A 429 14.67 -16.19 15.68
N ARG A 430 14.83 -16.95 16.77
CA ARG A 430 13.74 -17.25 17.72
C ARG A 430 13.56 -16.21 18.83
N THR A 431 14.46 -15.23 18.93
CA THR A 431 14.55 -14.30 20.08
C THR A 431 14.37 -12.83 19.71
N HIS A 432 14.82 -12.40 18.52
CA HIS A 432 14.70 -11.01 18.06
C HIS A 432 13.45 -10.81 17.20
N VAL A 433 12.55 -9.92 17.64
CA VAL A 433 11.24 -9.64 17.01
C VAL A 433 11.33 -9.41 15.50
N GLY A 434 12.32 -8.66 15.01
CA GLY A 434 12.50 -8.39 13.57
C GLY A 434 13.03 -9.58 12.75
N GLY A 435 13.71 -10.54 13.37
CA GLY A 435 14.30 -11.70 12.68
C GLY A 435 13.46 -12.99 12.76
N THR A 436 12.30 -12.95 13.41
CA THR A 436 11.41 -14.11 13.61
C THR A 436 10.39 -14.29 12.48
N MET A 437 10.15 -13.27 11.66
CA MET A 437 9.02 -13.25 10.72
C MET A 437 9.32 -13.99 9.41
N ARG A 438 8.29 -14.68 8.88
CA ARG A 438 8.22 -15.08 7.48
C ARG A 438 7.78 -13.85 6.68
N LEU A 439 8.71 -13.28 5.92
CA LEU A 439 8.57 -11.99 5.23
C LEU A 439 8.84 -12.08 3.73
N GLY A 440 8.06 -11.30 2.97
CA GLY A 440 8.24 -11.14 1.53
C GLY A 440 7.65 -12.27 0.73
N SER A 441 8.05 -12.38 -0.54
CA SER A 441 7.51 -13.38 -1.43
C SER A 441 7.97 -14.79 -1.03
N ARG A 442 7.01 -15.71 -0.94
CA ARG A 442 7.24 -17.14 -0.82
C ARG A 442 6.32 -17.88 -1.77
N ARG A 443 6.71 -19.11 -2.11
CA ARG A 443 5.95 -19.97 -2.99
C ARG A 443 4.97 -20.82 -2.21
N THR A 444 3.74 -20.88 -2.69
CA THR A 444 2.67 -21.75 -2.22
C THR A 444 2.30 -22.72 -3.34
N TYR A 445 2.42 -24.01 -3.09
CA TYR A 445 2.05 -25.08 -4.01
C TYR A 445 0.63 -25.55 -3.75
N PHE A 446 -0.13 -25.81 -4.81
CA PHE A 446 -1.49 -26.33 -4.70
C PHE A 446 -1.47 -27.86 -4.63
N HIS A 447 -2.16 -28.43 -3.65
CA HIS A 447 -2.24 -29.88 -3.42
C HIS A 447 -3.56 -30.50 -3.89
N HIS A 448 -4.59 -29.69 -4.12
CA HIS A 448 -5.86 -30.12 -4.72
C HIS A 448 -6.23 -29.20 -5.90
N ASN A 449 -6.19 -29.74 -7.12
CA ASN A 449 -6.36 -28.98 -8.37
C ASN A 449 -7.83 -28.65 -8.71
N ASP A 450 -8.79 -29.10 -7.91
CA ASP A 450 -10.20 -29.05 -8.31
C ASP A 450 -10.84 -27.67 -8.13
N HIS A 451 -10.18 -26.73 -7.42
CA HIS A 451 -10.77 -25.45 -7.02
C HIS A 451 -10.03 -24.19 -7.51
N HIS A 452 -8.95 -24.32 -8.29
CA HIS A 452 -8.15 -23.17 -8.73
C HIS A 452 -8.19 -22.97 -10.26
N ASP A 453 -8.53 -21.75 -10.68
CA ASP A 453 -8.64 -21.36 -12.09
C ASP A 453 -7.24 -21.29 -12.73
N GLY A 454 -7.03 -22.11 -13.77
CA GLY A 454 -5.81 -22.14 -14.59
C GLY A 454 -4.81 -23.15 -14.06
N ASN A 455 -4.30 -24.01 -14.94
CA ASN A 455 -3.31 -25.08 -14.71
C ASN A 455 -1.96 -24.60 -14.10
N VAL A 456 -1.98 -23.89 -12.99
CA VAL A 456 -0.81 -23.36 -12.29
C VAL A 456 -0.60 -24.19 -11.04
N SER A 457 0.58 -24.78 -10.89
CA SER A 457 0.90 -25.66 -9.77
C SER A 457 1.32 -24.90 -8.50
N TYR A 458 1.58 -23.59 -8.61
CA TYR A 458 1.99 -22.74 -7.49
C TYR A 458 1.65 -21.26 -7.70
N VAL A 459 1.63 -20.49 -6.62
CA VAL A 459 1.62 -19.02 -6.64
C VAL A 459 2.73 -18.47 -5.75
N ASP A 460 3.28 -17.32 -6.11
CA ASP A 460 4.26 -16.61 -5.28
C ASP A 460 3.55 -15.41 -4.64
N GLU A 461 3.39 -15.40 -3.32
CA GLU A 461 2.63 -14.37 -2.58
C GLU A 461 3.43 -13.82 -1.40
N ARG A 462 3.03 -12.64 -0.91
CA ARG A 462 3.79 -11.93 0.14
C ARG A 462 3.30 -12.29 1.53
N HIS A 463 4.22 -12.67 2.41
CA HIS A 463 3.93 -13.03 3.81
C HIS A 463 4.40 -11.95 4.78
N ARG A 464 3.70 -11.86 5.92
CA ARG A 464 4.06 -11.04 7.08
C ARG A 464 3.46 -11.61 8.36
N HIS A 465 4.01 -12.72 8.83
CA HIS A 465 3.52 -13.40 10.03
C HIS A 465 4.61 -14.27 10.70
N ARG A 466 4.28 -14.88 11.83
CA ARG A 466 5.19 -15.71 12.66
C ARG A 466 4.59 -17.02 13.14
N TYR A 467 3.27 -17.14 13.01
CA TYR A 467 2.49 -18.23 13.57
C TYR A 467 1.86 -19.01 12.43
N GLU A 468 1.91 -20.33 12.54
CA GLU A 468 1.46 -21.27 11.52
C GLU A 468 0.39 -22.19 12.11
N VAL A 469 -0.44 -22.79 11.25
CA VAL A 469 -1.31 -23.89 11.68
C VAL A 469 -0.46 -25.03 12.21
N ASN A 470 -0.85 -25.61 13.35
CA ASN A 470 -0.12 -26.72 13.96
C ASN A 470 -0.15 -27.96 13.05
N PRO A 471 1.01 -28.40 12.50
CA PRO A 471 1.06 -29.54 11.58
C PRO A 471 0.51 -30.83 12.16
N GLU A 472 0.62 -31.02 13.48
CA GLU A 472 0.12 -32.22 14.18
C GLU A 472 -1.40 -32.36 14.15
N MET A 473 -2.11 -31.25 13.87
CA MET A 473 -3.57 -31.18 13.91
C MET A 473 -4.20 -31.16 12.51
N VAL A 474 -3.39 -31.04 11.46
CA VAL A 474 -3.83 -30.92 10.06
C VAL A 474 -4.71 -32.08 9.62
N ALA A 475 -4.26 -33.32 9.86
CA ALA A 475 -5.02 -34.52 9.47
C ALA A 475 -6.42 -34.54 10.09
N ARG A 476 -6.52 -34.09 11.34
CA ARG A 476 -7.79 -34.02 12.08
C ARG A 476 -8.76 -33.00 11.48
N PHE A 477 -8.24 -31.85 11.04
CA PHE A 477 -9.04 -30.85 10.35
C PHE A 477 -9.53 -31.34 8.99
N GLU A 478 -8.66 -31.97 8.21
CA GLU A 478 -8.99 -32.52 6.89
C GLU A 478 -10.06 -33.62 7.00
N GLU A 479 -9.94 -34.53 7.98
CA GLU A 479 -10.96 -35.56 8.27
C GLU A 479 -12.33 -34.97 8.63
N ALA A 480 -12.35 -33.80 9.27
CA ALA A 480 -13.57 -33.09 9.64
C ALA A 480 -14.12 -32.18 8.52
N GLY A 481 -13.43 -32.09 7.38
CA GLY A 481 -13.88 -31.37 6.19
C GLY A 481 -13.31 -29.96 6.02
N LEU A 482 -12.31 -29.55 6.81
CA LEU A 482 -11.54 -28.32 6.60
C LEU A 482 -10.22 -28.66 5.89
N TRP A 483 -10.10 -28.29 4.62
CA TRP A 483 -9.04 -28.75 3.72
C TRP A 483 -7.91 -27.73 3.61
N PHE A 484 -6.68 -28.20 3.47
CA PHE A 484 -5.53 -27.32 3.18
C PHE A 484 -5.08 -27.47 1.73
N SER A 485 -5.68 -26.65 0.86
CA SER A 485 -5.46 -26.70 -0.60
C SER A 485 -4.10 -26.15 -1.04
N GLY A 486 -3.45 -25.35 -0.21
CA GLY A 486 -2.14 -24.74 -0.48
C GLY A 486 -1.16 -24.96 0.66
N ARG A 487 0.08 -25.32 0.32
CA ARG A 487 1.17 -25.56 1.29
C ARG A 487 2.47 -24.91 0.82
N ASP A 488 3.41 -24.72 1.73
CA ASP A 488 4.75 -24.26 1.37
C ASP A 488 5.57 -25.37 0.67
N GLU A 489 6.81 -25.05 0.31
CA GLU A 489 7.70 -26.00 -0.39
C GLU A 489 8.03 -27.25 0.45
N SER A 490 8.09 -27.13 1.78
CA SER A 490 8.32 -28.27 2.66
C SER A 490 7.09 -29.15 2.84
N GLY A 491 5.89 -28.60 2.60
CA GLY A 491 4.62 -29.24 2.90
C GLY A 491 4.25 -29.20 4.39
N GLU A 492 5.08 -28.60 5.25
CA GLU A 492 4.83 -28.48 6.69
C GLU A 492 3.91 -27.31 7.02
N ARG A 493 3.96 -26.21 6.25
CA ARG A 493 3.17 -25.00 6.52
C ARG A 493 1.95 -24.97 5.61
N MET A 494 0.79 -24.79 6.23
CA MET A 494 -0.47 -24.67 5.51
C MET A 494 -0.71 -23.20 5.15
N GLU A 495 -0.87 -22.93 3.85
CA GLU A 495 -0.92 -21.57 3.31
C GLU A 495 -2.31 -21.15 2.83
N ILE A 496 -3.17 -22.13 2.50
CA ILE A 496 -4.55 -21.91 2.05
C ILE A 496 -5.44 -22.95 2.72
N VAL A 497 -6.53 -22.50 3.33
CA VAL A 497 -7.58 -23.34 3.92
C VAL A 497 -8.92 -23.11 3.24
N GLU A 498 -9.67 -24.18 3.02
CA GLU A 498 -10.97 -24.16 2.34
C GLU A 498 -11.98 -25.09 3.06
N LEU A 499 -13.24 -24.69 3.12
CA LEU A 499 -14.33 -25.54 3.62
C LEU A 499 -15.20 -26.02 2.46
N GLY A 500 -15.05 -27.30 2.08
CA GLY A 500 -15.61 -27.84 0.83
C GLY A 500 -17.14 -27.78 0.70
N GLU A 501 -17.89 -27.86 1.80
CA GLU A 501 -19.37 -27.79 1.77
C GLU A 501 -19.93 -26.37 1.69
N HIS A 502 -19.08 -25.34 1.82
CA HIS A 502 -19.46 -23.94 1.88
C HIS A 502 -19.29 -23.25 0.51
N PRO A 503 -20.22 -22.38 0.07
CA PRO A 503 -20.16 -21.68 -1.21
C PRO A 503 -18.80 -21.02 -1.48
N PHE A 504 -18.34 -20.25 -0.50
CA PHE A 504 -16.98 -19.72 -0.47
C PHE A 504 -16.52 -19.48 0.95
N TYR A 505 -15.56 -20.26 1.43
CA TYR A 505 -14.96 -20.06 2.76
C TYR A 505 -13.49 -20.38 2.64
N VAL A 506 -12.70 -19.34 2.43
CA VAL A 506 -11.27 -19.45 2.15
C VAL A 506 -10.49 -18.61 3.13
N GLY A 507 -9.44 -19.19 3.69
CA GLY A 507 -8.41 -18.48 4.42
C GLY A 507 -7.09 -18.60 3.67
N VAL A 508 -6.33 -17.50 3.58
CA VAL A 508 -4.97 -17.51 3.06
C VAL A 508 -4.02 -16.93 4.10
N GLN A 509 -2.83 -17.52 4.22
CA GLN A 509 -1.83 -17.10 5.20
C GLN A 509 -0.97 -15.94 4.67
N PHE A 510 -0.81 -15.83 3.35
CA PHE A 510 -0.22 -14.68 2.67
C PHE A 510 -1.19 -13.48 2.59
N HIS A 511 -0.67 -12.35 2.11
CA HIS A 511 -1.39 -11.11 1.88
C HIS A 511 -1.64 -10.86 0.38
N PRO A 512 -2.72 -11.43 -0.19
CA PRO A 512 -3.04 -11.29 -1.62
C PRO A 512 -3.31 -9.84 -2.06
N GLU A 513 -3.62 -8.96 -1.11
CA GLU A 513 -3.94 -7.56 -1.35
C GLU A 513 -2.74 -6.75 -1.86
N PHE A 514 -1.51 -7.11 -1.48
CA PHE A 514 -0.31 -6.38 -1.88
C PHE A 514 0.03 -6.56 -3.37
N LYS A 515 -0.35 -7.70 -3.96
CA LYS A 515 -0.14 -8.01 -5.38
C LYS A 515 -1.32 -7.65 -6.27
N SER A 516 -2.45 -7.20 -5.70
CA SER A 516 -3.60 -6.77 -6.49
C SER A 516 -3.28 -5.50 -7.30
N ARG A 517 -3.65 -5.48 -8.59
CA ARG A 517 -3.51 -4.33 -9.48
C ARG A 517 -4.86 -3.95 -10.09
N PRO A 518 -5.10 -2.66 -10.44
CA PRO A 518 -6.35 -2.23 -11.09
C PRO A 518 -6.70 -3.00 -12.36
N GLY A 519 -5.69 -3.45 -13.14
CA GLY A 519 -5.89 -4.25 -14.36
C GLY A 519 -5.70 -5.75 -14.20
N LYS A 520 -5.18 -6.18 -13.05
CA LYS A 520 -4.88 -7.58 -12.70
C LYS A 520 -5.27 -7.76 -11.23
N PRO A 521 -6.58 -7.77 -10.94
CA PRO A 521 -7.04 -7.93 -9.57
C PRO A 521 -6.58 -9.30 -9.03
N SER A 522 -6.30 -9.36 -7.73
CA SER A 522 -5.82 -10.60 -7.11
C SER A 522 -6.90 -11.69 -7.19
N PRO A 523 -6.56 -12.93 -7.65
CA PRO A 523 -7.53 -14.00 -7.86
C PRO A 523 -8.38 -14.35 -6.64
N VAL A 524 -7.81 -14.25 -5.43
CA VAL A 524 -8.55 -14.56 -4.18
C VAL A 524 -9.72 -13.58 -3.96
N PHE A 525 -9.63 -12.37 -4.51
CA PHE A 525 -10.70 -11.37 -4.46
C PHE A 525 -11.67 -11.46 -5.66
N THR A 526 -11.27 -12.08 -6.78
CA THR A 526 -12.06 -12.08 -8.05
C THR A 526 -12.51 -13.42 -8.57
N GLY A 527 -11.94 -14.53 -8.10
CA GLY A 527 -12.18 -15.85 -8.67
C GLY A 527 -13.67 -16.23 -8.67
N LYS A 528 -13.99 -17.41 -9.20
CA LYS A 528 -15.35 -18.04 -9.18
C LYS A 528 -15.87 -18.36 -7.77
N THR A 529 -15.43 -17.59 -6.81
CA THR A 529 -15.39 -17.73 -5.37
C THR A 529 -16.15 -16.55 -4.75
N GLN A 530 -17.43 -16.47 -5.14
CA GLN A 530 -18.64 -15.88 -4.52
C GLN A 530 -18.62 -14.70 -3.54
N ILE A 531 -17.51 -14.13 -3.03
CA ILE A 531 -17.54 -12.97 -2.12
C ILE A 531 -18.23 -11.76 -2.71
N LEU A 532 -18.10 -11.55 -4.03
CA LEU A 532 -18.63 -10.37 -4.70
C LEU A 532 -19.78 -10.66 -5.68
N ILE A 533 -20.25 -11.91 -5.79
CA ILE A 533 -21.13 -12.35 -6.90
C ILE A 533 -22.61 -12.48 -6.50
N ASN A 534 -22.97 -12.26 -5.24
CA ASN A 534 -24.38 -12.31 -4.85
C ASN A 534 -25.21 -11.15 -5.42
#